data_AF-Q8GGI8-F1
#
_entry.id   AF-Q8GGI8-F1
#
_cell.length_a   1.000
_cell.length_b   1.000
_cell.length_c   1.000
_cell.angle_alpha   90.00
_cell.angle_beta   90.00
_cell.angle_gamma   90.00
#
_symmetry.space_group_name_H-M   'P 1'
#
loop_
_entity.id
_entity.type
_entity.pdbx_description
1 polymer ?
#
loop_
_entity_poly.entity_id
_entity_poly.type
_entity_poly.pdbx_seq_one_letter_code
_entity_poly.pdbx_strand_id
1 'polypeptide(L)'
;YLVTVKLYLGFRVRQDINRYLRTIVRDLMATGRLASQKQTYSVTSGRDVGDFRFVIIEEKLENGSRLSRLDRLVIETKLMIKKYATTPAKWFGLEFSEVTLETVPILFNEIPALPITERQ
;
A
#
# COMPACT_ATOMS: atom_id res chain seq x y z
N TYR A 1 6.31 18.02 0.81
CA TYR A 1 6.67 17.69 -0.59
C TYR A 1 6.10 16.31 -0.90
N LEU A 2 5.50 16.11 -2.08
CA LEU A 2 4.90 14.84 -2.48
C LEU A 2 5.59 14.37 -3.76
N VAL A 3 6.07 13.12 -3.75
CA VAL A 3 6.72 12.50 -4.91
C VAL A 3 5.97 11.22 -5.23
N THR A 4 5.52 11.10 -6.48
CA THR A 4 4.91 9.87 -6.98
C THR A 4 5.94 9.11 -7.80
N VAL A 5 6.25 7.88 -7.39
CA VAL A 5 7.16 6.98 -8.11
C VAL A 5 6.36 5.78 -8.58
N LYS A 6 6.48 5.46 -9.87
CA LYS A 6 5.90 4.23 -10.45
C LYS A 6 7.03 3.24 -10.71
N LEU A 7 7.00 2.11 -10.01
CA LEU A 7 7.96 1.03 -10.16
C LEU A 7 7.37 -0.07 -11.04
N TYR A 8 8.07 -0.44 -12.11
CA TYR A 8 7.71 -1.57 -12.97
C TYR A 8 8.52 -2.79 -12.54
N LEU A 9 7.90 -3.65 -11.72
CA LEU A 9 8.56 -4.79 -11.09
C LEU A 9 8.23 -6.09 -11.84
N GLY A 10 9.24 -6.93 -12.09
CA GLY A 10 9.09 -8.23 -12.74
C GLY A 10 8.71 -9.36 -11.78
N PHE A 11 7.76 -10.22 -12.14
CA PHE A 11 7.23 -11.26 -11.26
C PHE A 11 8.20 -12.42 -10.92
N ARG A 12 9.31 -12.58 -11.63
CA ARG A 12 10.30 -13.67 -11.39
C ARG A 12 11.52 -13.27 -10.57
N VAL A 13 11.58 -12.03 -10.10
CA VAL A 13 12.75 -11.51 -9.36
C VAL A 13 12.31 -11.15 -7.96
N ARG A 14 13.16 -11.39 -6.95
CA ARG A 14 12.91 -10.92 -5.58
C ARG A 14 12.84 -9.40 -5.59
N GLN A 15 11.74 -8.88 -5.05
CA GLN A 15 11.47 -7.45 -5.04
C GLN A 15 11.90 -6.85 -3.70
N ASP A 16 13.09 -6.26 -3.64
CA ASP A 16 13.57 -5.56 -2.44
C ASP A 16 13.19 -4.07 -2.53
N ILE A 17 11.90 -3.73 -2.36
CA ILE A 17 11.38 -2.36 -2.56
C ILE A 17 12.12 -1.33 -1.69
N ASN A 18 12.44 -1.67 -0.44
CA ASN A 18 13.16 -0.79 0.48
C ASN A 18 14.52 -0.33 -0.09
N ARG A 19 15.26 -1.24 -0.75
CA ARG A 19 16.55 -0.92 -1.39
C ARG A 19 16.38 0.02 -2.58
N TYR A 20 15.37 -0.22 -3.42
CA TYR A 20 15.07 0.64 -4.56
C TYR A 20 14.70 2.05 -4.09
N LEU A 21 13.79 2.17 -3.12
CA LEU A 21 13.38 3.48 -2.60
C LEU A 21 14.54 4.26 -1.99
N ARG A 22 15.41 3.60 -1.20
CA ARG A 22 16.61 4.25 -0.66
C ARG A 22 17.51 4.82 -1.76
N THR A 23 17.67 4.06 -2.84
CA THR A 23 18.50 4.46 -3.98
C THR A 23 17.86 5.64 -4.72
N ILE A 24 16.56 5.56 -5.01
CA ILE A 24 15.81 6.62 -5.69
C ILE A 24 15.84 7.91 -4.88
N VAL A 25 15.60 7.85 -3.56
CA VAL A 25 15.64 9.03 -2.68
C VAL A 25 17.05 9.62 -2.66
N ARG A 26 18.09 8.79 -2.56
CA ARG A 26 19.48 9.25 -2.62
C ARG A 26 19.80 9.96 -3.94
N ASP A 27 19.40 9.40 -5.08
CA ASP A 27 19.65 10.01 -6.39
C ASP A 27 18.85 11.31 -6.57
N LEU A 28 17.63 11.37 -6.04
CA LEU A 28 16.82 12.60 -6.01
C LEU A 28 17.45 13.70 -5.14
N MET A 29 18.09 13.36 -4.03
CA MET A 29 18.86 14.32 -3.23
C MET A 29 20.14 14.76 -3.94
N ALA A 30 20.88 13.82 -4.55
CA ALA A 30 22.11 14.12 -5.28
C ALA A 30 21.86 15.05 -6.49
N THR A 31 20.71 14.89 -7.16
CA THR A 31 20.28 15.77 -8.25
C THR A 31 19.66 17.10 -7.78
N GLY A 32 19.56 17.33 -6.47
CA GLY A 32 18.98 18.54 -5.88
C GLY A 32 17.46 18.66 -6.01
N ARG A 33 16.77 17.65 -6.55
CA ARG A 33 15.30 17.64 -6.71
C ARG A 33 14.58 17.39 -5.39
N LEU A 34 15.27 16.77 -4.43
CA LEU A 34 14.82 16.59 -3.06
C LEU A 34 15.81 17.25 -2.10
N ALA A 35 15.31 18.07 -1.18
CA ALA A 35 16.15 18.68 -0.16
C ALA A 35 16.75 17.61 0.78
N SER A 36 18.00 17.81 1.20
CA SER A 36 18.69 16.91 2.13
C SER A 36 17.91 16.82 3.45
N GLN A 37 17.64 15.60 3.89
CA GLN A 37 16.95 15.34 5.15
C GLN A 37 17.98 15.29 6.28
N LYS A 38 18.23 16.41 6.97
CA LYS A 38 19.10 16.41 8.16
C LYS A 38 18.37 15.74 9.34
N GLN A 39 18.93 14.65 9.86
CA GLN A 39 18.42 13.99 11.07
C GLN A 39 19.08 14.58 12.33
N THR A 40 18.29 15.13 13.25
CA THR A 40 18.79 15.65 14.55
C THR A 40 19.22 14.53 15.49
N TYR A 41 18.54 13.39 15.43
CA TYR A 41 18.82 12.21 16.26
C TYR A 41 18.99 11.00 15.33
N SER A 42 20.20 10.46 15.26
CA SER A 42 20.49 9.22 14.51
C SER A 42 21.59 8.44 15.21
N VAL A 43 21.41 7.12 15.31
CA VAL A 43 22.43 6.21 15.88
C VAL A 43 23.63 6.07 14.93
N THR A 44 23.40 6.25 13.64
CA THR A 44 24.44 6.19 12.60
C THR A 44 24.74 7.61 12.12
N SER A 45 25.98 8.06 12.30
CA SER A 45 26.44 9.35 11.79
C SER A 45 26.48 9.34 10.26
N GLY A 46 26.03 10.44 9.63
CA GLY A 46 26.07 10.60 8.17
C GLY A 46 24.96 9.90 7.39
N ARG A 47 23.83 9.58 8.02
CA ARG A 47 22.67 9.01 7.32
C ARG A 47 21.88 10.10 6.58
N ASP A 48 21.95 10.09 5.25
CA ASP A 48 21.24 11.08 4.42
C ASP A 48 19.77 10.72 4.11
N VAL A 49 19.43 9.42 4.13
CA VAL A 49 18.09 8.93 3.81
C VAL A 49 17.38 8.48 5.08
N GLY A 50 16.18 9.03 5.35
CA GLY A 50 15.34 8.68 6.49
C GLY A 50 14.85 7.22 6.54
N ASP A 51 13.98 6.93 7.51
CA ASP A 51 13.26 5.66 7.60
C ASP A 51 11.96 5.70 6.76
N PHE A 52 11.46 4.51 6.40
CA PHE A 52 10.27 4.35 5.58
C PHE A 52 9.21 3.57 6.36
N ARG A 53 7.99 4.11 6.35
CA ARG A 53 6.78 3.38 6.69
C ARG A 53 6.04 3.03 5.41
N PHE A 54 5.68 1.78 5.26
CA PHE A 54 4.94 1.27 4.11
C PHE A 54 3.48 1.09 4.49
N VAL A 55 2.58 1.77 3.78
CA VAL A 55 1.14 1.55 3.91
C VAL A 55 0.69 0.73 2.71
N ILE A 56 0.22 -0.49 2.98
CA ILE A 56 -0.34 -1.38 1.95
C ILE A 56 -1.86 -1.23 2.01
N ILE A 57 -2.43 -0.76 0.91
CA ILE A 57 -3.87 -0.65 0.77
C ILE A 57 -4.42 -2.00 0.31
N GLU A 58 -5.28 -2.58 1.13
CA GLU A 58 -5.98 -3.82 0.84
C GLU A 58 -7.46 -3.56 0.64
N GLU A 59 -7.98 -3.97 -0.51
CA GLU A 59 -9.40 -3.89 -0.77
C GLU A 59 -10.16 -5.05 -0.11
N LYS A 60 -11.28 -4.71 0.56
CA LYS A 60 -12.19 -5.67 1.17
C LYS A 60 -13.62 -5.45 0.66
N LEU A 61 -14.32 -6.54 0.38
CA LEU A 61 -15.73 -6.49 0.03
C LEU A 61 -16.58 -6.15 1.26
N GLU A 62 -17.50 -5.20 1.10
CA GLU A 62 -18.56 -4.97 2.06
C GLU A 62 -19.70 -6.00 1.89
N ASN A 63 -20.29 -6.43 3.01
CA ASN A 63 -21.31 -7.48 3.07
C ASN A 63 -22.70 -7.08 2.48
N GLY A 64 -22.80 -5.97 1.74
CA GLY A 64 -24.06 -5.41 1.25
C GLY A 64 -24.37 -5.68 -0.23
N SER A 65 -23.51 -6.38 -0.96
CA SER A 65 -23.66 -6.51 -2.42
C SER A 65 -24.68 -7.59 -2.81
N ARG A 66 -25.71 -7.21 -3.58
CA ARG A 66 -26.62 -8.12 -4.30
C ARG A 66 -25.89 -8.76 -5.48
N LEU A 67 -24.93 -9.63 -5.19
CA LEU A 67 -24.15 -10.35 -6.22
C LEU A 67 -24.99 -11.48 -6.84
N SER A 68 -24.88 -11.66 -8.16
CA SER A 68 -25.40 -12.86 -8.81
C SER A 68 -24.64 -14.10 -8.33
N ARG A 69 -25.22 -15.30 -8.49
CA ARG A 69 -24.60 -16.57 -8.07
C ARG A 69 -23.22 -16.79 -8.71
N LEU A 70 -23.05 -16.37 -9.97
CA LEU A 70 -21.77 -16.47 -10.68
C LEU A 70 -20.74 -15.47 -10.15
N ASP A 71 -21.13 -14.22 -9.92
CA ASP A 71 -20.23 -13.18 -9.38
C ASP A 71 -19.71 -13.58 -8.00
N ARG A 72 -20.60 -14.15 -7.19
CA ARG A 72 -20.25 -14.69 -5.88
C ARG A 72 -19.20 -15.80 -5.98
N LEU A 73 -19.36 -16.76 -6.88
CA LEU A 73 -18.39 -17.83 -7.10
C LEU A 73 -17.01 -17.29 -7.50
N VAL A 74 -16.98 -16.28 -8.40
CA VAL A 74 -15.72 -15.64 -8.83
C VAL A 74 -15.03 -14.94 -7.66
N ILE A 75 -15.79 -14.18 -6.86
CA ILE A 75 -15.26 -13.46 -5.69
C ILE A 75 -14.75 -14.43 -4.62
N GLU A 76 -15.53 -15.46 -4.30
CA GLU A 76 -15.14 -16.48 -3.32
C GLU A 76 -13.86 -17.20 -3.76
N THR A 77 -13.77 -17.56 -5.05
CA THR A 77 -12.56 -18.17 -5.63
C THR A 77 -11.36 -17.21 -5.54
N LYS A 78 -11.53 -15.93 -5.87
CA LYS A 78 -10.48 -14.89 -5.73
C LYS A 78 -10.00 -14.79 -4.28
N LEU A 79 -10.92 -14.75 -3.31
CA LEU A 79 -10.59 -14.69 -1.89
C LEU A 79 -9.86 -15.96 -1.42
N MET A 80 -10.27 -17.12 -1.89
CA MET A 80 -9.60 -18.40 -1.57
C MET A 80 -8.15 -18.41 -2.07
N ILE A 81 -7.93 -18.03 -3.34
CA ILE A 81 -6.58 -17.91 -3.91
C ILE A 81 -5.76 -16.89 -3.11
N LYS A 82 -6.33 -15.72 -2.79
CA LYS A 82 -5.66 -14.68 -2.02
C LYS A 82 -5.26 -15.15 -0.62
N LYS A 83 -6.10 -15.96 0.04
CA LYS A 83 -5.81 -16.53 1.37
C LYS A 83 -4.69 -17.58 1.32
N TYR A 84 -4.61 -18.35 0.23
CA TYR A 84 -3.55 -19.35 0.04
C TYR A 84 -2.24 -18.72 -0.44
N ALA A 85 -2.33 -17.63 -1.20
CA ALA A 85 -1.19 -16.88 -1.68
C ALA A 85 -0.44 -16.18 -0.54
N THR A 86 0.84 -15.85 -0.80
CA THR A 86 1.66 -15.12 0.16
C THR A 86 1.15 -13.69 0.34
N THR A 87 1.38 -13.10 1.53
CA THR A 87 0.93 -11.74 1.83
C THR A 87 1.65 -10.70 0.96
N PRO A 88 1.01 -9.56 0.63
CA PRO A 88 1.63 -8.51 -0.18
C PRO A 88 2.96 -8.00 0.40
N ALA A 89 3.06 -7.88 1.73
CA ALA A 89 4.30 -7.47 2.40
C ALA A 89 5.47 -8.40 2.07
N LYS A 90 5.22 -9.71 1.97
CA LYS A 90 6.23 -10.71 1.61
C LYS A 90 6.61 -10.64 0.12
N TRP A 91 5.64 -10.46 -0.77
CA TRP A 91 5.90 -10.31 -2.21
C TRP A 91 6.85 -9.15 -2.52
N PHE A 92 6.75 -8.07 -1.75
CA PHE A 92 7.55 -6.85 -1.90
C PHE A 92 8.80 -6.79 -1.02
N GLY A 93 9.17 -7.88 -0.34
CA GLY A 93 10.38 -7.93 0.48
C GLY A 93 10.34 -6.98 1.67
N LEU A 94 9.15 -6.65 2.18
CA LEU A 94 8.94 -5.69 3.26
C LEU A 94 8.84 -6.35 4.65
N GLU A 95 9.24 -7.62 4.77
CA GLU A 95 9.11 -8.42 6.00
C GLU A 95 9.82 -7.81 7.21
N PHE A 96 10.94 -7.12 6.99
CA PHE A 96 11.73 -6.47 8.03
C PHE A 96 11.52 -4.94 8.07
N SER A 97 10.52 -4.43 7.36
CA SER A 97 10.22 -3.00 7.30
C SER A 97 8.96 -2.69 8.13
N GLU A 98 8.77 -1.41 8.48
CA GLU A 98 7.55 -0.98 9.15
C GLU A 98 6.40 -0.96 8.14
N VAL A 99 5.52 -1.97 8.20
CA VAL A 99 4.38 -2.13 7.27
C VAL A 99 3.07 -2.01 8.04
N THR A 100 2.19 -1.15 7.54
CA THR A 100 0.80 -0.99 8.00
C THR A 100 -0.14 -1.44 6.89
N LEU A 101 -1.09 -2.30 7.21
CA LEU A 101 -2.14 -2.70 6.28
C LEU A 101 -3.38 -1.84 6.54
N GLU A 102 -3.80 -1.11 5.52
CA GLU A 102 -5.00 -0.28 5.56
C GLU A 102 -6.07 -0.91 4.67
N THR A 103 -7.22 -1.22 5.24
CA THR A 103 -8.31 -1.85 4.50
C THR A 103 -9.28 -0.80 3.97
N VAL A 104 -9.49 -0.78 2.67
CA VAL A 104 -10.47 0.09 2.00
C VAL A 104 -11.66 -0.73 1.50
N PRO A 105 -12.90 -0.25 1.68
CA PRO A 105 -14.06 -0.96 1.17
C PRO A 105 -14.17 -0.81 -0.35
N ILE A 106 -14.46 -1.92 -1.05
CA ILE A 106 -14.90 -1.86 -2.44
C ILE A 106 -16.40 -1.60 -2.45
N LEU A 107 -16.80 -0.44 -2.98
CA LEU A 107 -18.19 -0.07 -3.15
C LEU A 107 -18.68 -0.52 -4.52
N PHE A 108 -19.64 -1.46 -4.55
CA PHE A 108 -20.27 -1.93 -5.80
C PHE A 108 -21.55 -1.17 -6.15
N ASN A 109 -22.08 -0.38 -5.21
CA ASN A 109 -23.34 0.34 -5.34
C ASN A 109 -23.18 1.78 -4.83
N GLU A 110 -23.98 2.68 -5.38
CA GLU A 110 -24.20 4.00 -4.79
C GLU A 110 -24.76 3.82 -3.38
N ILE A 111 -24.13 4.46 -2.39
CA ILE A 111 -24.62 4.48 -1.01
C ILE A 111 -25.92 5.28 -1.02
N PRO A 112 -27.09 4.65 -0.79
CA PRO A 112 -28.35 5.39 -0.80
C PRO A 112 -28.30 6.44 0.32
N ALA A 113 -28.63 7.69 -0.01
CA ALA A 113 -28.71 8.76 0.98
C ALA A 113 -29.73 8.36 2.05
N LEU A 114 -29.29 8.30 3.31
CA LEU A 114 -30.18 8.02 4.42
C LEU A 114 -31.14 9.21 4.57
N PRO A 115 -32.47 9.00 4.61
CA PRO A 115 -33.41 10.06 4.90
C PRO A 115 -33.28 10.43 6.38
N ILE A 116 -32.42 11.40 6.68
CA ILE A 116 -32.28 11.96 8.02
C ILE A 116 -33.28 13.11 8.12
N THR A 117 -34.31 12.93 8.95
CA THR A 117 -35.24 14.00 9.30
C THR A 117 -34.88 14.50 10.70
N GLU A 118 -34.52 15.76 10.83
CA GLU A 118 -34.39 16.44 12.12
C GLU A 118 -35.77 16.50 12.79
N ARG A 119 -35.89 15.96 14.01
CA ARG A 119 -37.11 16.15 14.81
C ARG A 119 -37.01 17.48 15.55
N GLN A 120 -37.92 18.39 15.20
CA GLN A 120 -38.24 19.58 16.01
C GLN A 120 -39.00 19.19 17.28
#